data_AF-A0A9P5NKZ0-F1
#
_entry.id   AF-A0A9P5NKZ0-F1
#
_cell.length_a   1.000
_cell.length_b   1.000
_cell.length_c   1.000
_cell.angle_alpha   90.00
_cell.angle_beta   90.00
_cell.angle_gamma   90.00
#
_symmetry.space_group_name_H-M   'P 1'
#
loop_
_entity.id
_entity.type
_entity.pdbx_description
1 polymer ?
#
loop_
_entity_poly.entity_id
_entity_poly.type
_entity_poly.pdbx_seq_one_letter_code
_entity_poly.pdbx_strand_id
1 'polypeptide(L)'
;MSPLARRALLACSRPRPTFLAQRRAASSSSHDQHEAHQHHEEDSTAYPPETFGSPFWRNVVLASLATAALFKFAPYADDDVYLTRWIAMYMPSRDYWLRLNAQYTAIHKDMSEDTVLVNSAHAPNGLRFSYPQSLTQASAFLNGVGMNVDMKGVVPK
;
A
#
# COMPACT_ATOMS: atom_id res chain seq x y z
N MET A 1 -40.62 -35.03 -11.38
CA MET A 1 -39.87 -33.77 -11.48
C MET A 1 -40.36 -32.84 -10.37
N SER A 2 -39.66 -32.80 -9.25
CA SER A 2 -40.04 -32.10 -8.01
C SER A 2 -39.21 -30.82 -7.85
N PRO A 3 -39.82 -29.63 -7.66
CA PRO A 3 -39.06 -28.41 -7.49
C PRO A 3 -38.73 -28.11 -6.02
N LEU A 4 -37.44 -27.84 -5.80
CA LEU A 4 -36.89 -26.72 -5.02
C LEU A 4 -37.19 -26.65 -3.51
N ALA A 5 -36.31 -27.28 -2.74
CA ALA A 5 -36.00 -26.86 -1.37
C ALA A 5 -35.30 -25.49 -1.39
N ARG A 6 -36.04 -24.42 -1.04
CA ARG A 6 -35.43 -23.11 -0.73
C ARG A 6 -35.29 -22.94 0.78
N ARG A 7 -34.03 -22.99 1.22
CA ARG A 7 -33.52 -22.60 2.54
C ARG A 7 -34.00 -21.19 2.91
N ALA A 8 -34.70 -21.08 4.03
CA ALA A 8 -34.91 -19.80 4.71
C ALA A 8 -33.65 -19.44 5.51
N LEU A 9 -32.99 -18.34 5.14
CA LEU A 9 -31.88 -17.77 5.91
C LEU A 9 -32.46 -16.96 7.06
N LEU A 10 -32.20 -17.40 8.30
CA LEU A 10 -32.42 -16.64 9.52
C LEU A 10 -31.45 -15.45 9.55
N ALA A 11 -31.97 -14.25 9.33
CA ALA A 11 -31.22 -13.01 9.56
C ALA A 11 -31.42 -12.56 11.02
N CYS A 12 -30.53 -12.99 11.92
CA CYS A 12 -30.42 -12.37 13.24
C CYS A 12 -29.65 -11.04 13.10
N SER A 13 -30.36 -9.91 13.12
CA SER A 13 -29.76 -8.60 13.31
C SER A 13 -29.36 -8.44 14.79
N ARG A 14 -28.06 -8.48 15.08
CA ARG A 14 -27.53 -8.09 16.40
C ARG A 14 -27.20 -6.60 16.36
N PRO A 15 -27.73 -5.75 17.27
CA PRO A 15 -27.31 -4.36 17.36
C PRO A 15 -25.85 -4.29 17.84
N ARG A 16 -25.02 -3.54 17.11
CA ARG A 16 -23.66 -3.19 17.53
C ARG A 16 -23.74 -2.11 18.63
N PRO A 17 -23.06 -2.27 19.78
CA PRO A 17 -22.94 -1.18 20.74
C PRO A 17 -22.06 -0.08 20.14
N THR A 18 -22.63 1.12 20.00
CA THR A 18 -21.89 2.34 19.66
C THR A 18 -21.22 2.86 20.93
N PHE A 19 -19.94 2.52 21.12
CA PHE A 19 -19.11 3.20 22.11
C PHE A 19 -18.76 4.60 21.57
N LEU A 20 -19.51 5.62 22.00
CA LEU A 20 -19.10 7.02 21.86
C LEU A 20 -18.01 7.32 22.88
N ALA A 21 -16.79 6.90 22.58
CA ALA A 21 -15.58 7.37 23.24
C ALA A 21 -14.66 8.03 22.21
N GLN A 22 -15.19 9.05 21.52
CA GLN A 22 -14.40 9.88 20.63
C GLN A 22 -13.58 10.88 21.47
N ARG A 23 -12.47 10.42 22.04
CA ARG A 23 -11.40 11.31 22.48
C ARG A 23 -10.68 11.81 21.24
N ARG A 24 -10.87 13.08 20.90
CA ARG A 24 -10.01 13.77 19.91
C ARG A 24 -8.61 13.86 20.51
N ALA A 25 -7.72 12.97 20.09
CA ALA A 25 -6.30 13.26 20.11
C ALA A 25 -6.07 14.33 19.03
N ALA A 26 -5.74 15.55 19.45
CA ALA A 26 -5.49 16.67 18.57
C ALA A 26 -4.16 16.48 17.84
N SER A 27 -4.14 15.73 16.74
CA SER A 27 -2.99 15.63 15.83
C SER A 27 -3.44 15.13 14.46
N SER A 28 -3.89 16.03 13.58
CA SER A 28 -3.79 15.93 12.11
C SER A 28 -4.70 16.95 11.42
N SER A 29 -4.17 18.13 11.13
CA SER A 29 -4.65 18.94 9.98
C SER A 29 -3.45 19.63 9.34
N SER A 30 -2.77 18.90 8.45
CA SER A 30 -1.69 19.41 7.62
C SER A 30 -2.18 19.58 6.18
N HIS A 31 -2.27 20.85 5.76
CA HIS A 31 -2.24 21.45 4.41
C HIS A 31 -3.23 20.98 3.33
N ASP A 32 -4.07 21.89 2.81
CA ASP A 32 -3.78 22.68 1.60
C ASP A 32 -4.96 23.61 1.23
N GLN A 33 -4.61 24.82 0.77
CA GLN A 33 -5.18 25.56 -0.36
C GLN A 33 -5.48 27.06 -0.10
N HIS A 34 -4.81 27.86 -0.94
CA HIS A 34 -4.67 29.31 -1.05
C HIS A 34 -5.97 30.13 -0.99
N GLU A 35 -5.87 31.38 -0.49
CA GLU A 35 -6.45 32.62 -1.06
C GLU A 35 -5.96 33.83 -0.22
N ALA A 36 -5.64 34.93 -0.88
CA ALA A 36 -4.90 36.06 -0.33
C ALA A 36 -5.84 37.06 0.38
N HIS A 37 -5.86 37.07 1.72
CA HIS A 37 -6.32 38.21 2.50
C HIS A 37 -5.45 38.40 3.74
N GLN A 38 -4.73 39.53 3.79
CA GLN A 38 -4.05 40.02 4.98
C GLN A 38 -5.09 40.44 6.03
N HIS A 39 -5.51 39.50 6.85
CA HIS A 39 -6.05 39.80 8.18
C HIS A 39 -4.97 39.47 9.20
N HIS A 40 -4.47 40.49 9.89
CA HIS A 40 -3.80 40.32 11.17
C HIS A 40 -4.86 39.79 12.15
N GLU A 41 -5.06 38.47 12.18
CA GLU A 41 -5.62 37.83 13.35
C GLU A 41 -4.52 37.82 14.40
N GLU A 42 -4.64 38.67 15.42
CA GLU A 42 -3.90 38.49 16.65
C GLU A 42 -4.25 37.12 17.19
N ASP A 43 -3.26 36.23 17.23
CA ASP A 43 -3.39 34.89 17.78
C ASP A 43 -3.69 34.98 19.28
N SER A 44 -4.98 35.12 19.62
CA SER A 44 -5.49 35.20 20.99
C SER A 44 -5.51 33.85 21.70
N THR A 45 -4.89 32.82 21.12
CA THR A 45 -4.77 31.51 21.76
C THR A 45 -3.72 31.58 22.87
N ALA A 46 -4.18 31.95 24.06
CA ALA A 46 -3.39 31.83 25.29
C ALA A 46 -3.14 30.35 25.59
N TYR A 47 -2.02 29.81 25.12
CA TYR A 47 -1.60 28.46 25.46
C TYR A 47 -1.28 28.39 26.96
N PRO A 48 -1.90 27.46 27.72
CA PRO A 48 -1.57 27.30 29.13
C PRO A 48 -0.10 26.89 29.24
N PRO A 49 0.65 27.41 30.24
CA PRO A 49 2.06 27.11 30.39
C PRO A 49 2.27 25.61 30.57
N GLU A 50 3.04 25.01 29.67
CA GLU A 50 3.33 23.58 29.66
C GLU A 50 4.27 23.21 30.81
N THR A 51 3.70 22.93 31.98
CA THR A 51 4.45 22.54 33.18
C THR A 51 4.58 21.02 33.28
N PHE A 52 5.63 20.55 33.96
CA PHE A 52 5.90 19.11 34.19
C PHE A 52 4.81 18.36 35.00
N GLY A 53 3.84 19.09 35.56
CA GLY A 53 2.66 18.54 36.24
C GLY A 53 1.43 18.38 35.33
N SER A 54 1.53 18.68 34.03
CA SER A 54 0.41 18.56 33.11
C SER A 54 -0.06 17.09 32.99
N PRO A 55 -1.34 16.84 32.62
CA PRO A 55 -1.84 15.48 32.44
C PRO A 55 -1.03 14.66 31.44
N PHE A 56 -0.40 15.30 30.46
CA PHE A 56 0.51 14.66 29.51
C PHE A 56 1.73 14.06 30.23
N TRP A 57 2.49 14.87 30.98
CA TRP A 57 3.68 14.41 31.70
C TRP A 57 3.35 13.37 32.78
N ARG A 58 2.22 13.52 33.46
CA ARG A 58 1.73 12.49 34.39
C ARG A 58 1.52 11.15 33.70
N ASN A 59 0.86 11.15 32.54
CA ASN A 59 0.62 9.91 31.79
C ASN A 59 1.93 9.30 31.27
N VAL A 60 2.89 10.12 30.85
CA VAL A 60 4.23 9.67 30.44
C VAL A 60 4.97 9.01 31.60
N VAL A 61 4.99 9.63 32.78
CA VAL A 61 5.62 9.06 33.99
C VAL A 61 4.93 7.75 34.38
N LEU A 62 3.60 7.73 34.42
CA LEU A 62 2.84 6.51 34.74
C LEU A 62 3.09 5.40 33.72
N ALA A 63 3.13 5.72 32.42
CA ALA A 63 3.44 4.76 31.37
C ALA A 63 4.86 4.21 31.53
N SER A 64 5.84 5.07 31.79
CA SER A 64 7.23 4.65 31.99
C SER A 64 7.39 3.73 33.21
N LEU A 65 6.71 4.05 34.32
CA LEU A 65 6.73 3.23 35.53
C LEU A 65 6.02 1.90 35.30
N ALA A 66 4.87 1.92 34.61
CA ALA A 66 4.16 0.71 34.21
C ALA A 66 5.04 -0.20 33.32
N THR A 67 5.76 0.36 32.35
CA THR A 67 6.69 -0.40 31.51
C THR A 67 7.85 -0.99 32.33
N ALA A 68 8.44 -0.22 33.24
CA ALA A 68 9.51 -0.73 34.11
C ALA A 68 9.01 -1.84 35.05
N ALA A 69 7.81 -1.69 35.60
CA ALA A 69 7.17 -2.72 36.41
C ALA A 69 6.88 -3.98 35.59
N LEU A 70 6.35 -3.83 34.37
CA LEU A 70 6.15 -4.96 33.46
C LEU A 70 7.48 -5.65 33.14
N PHE A 71 8.57 -4.93 32.86
CA PHE A 71 9.84 -5.58 32.57
C PHE A 71 10.42 -6.34 33.79
N LYS A 72 10.24 -5.80 34.99
CA LYS A 72 10.76 -6.41 36.22
C LYS A 72 9.93 -7.62 36.70
N PHE A 73 8.62 -7.55 36.52
CA PHE A 73 7.66 -8.54 37.04
C PHE A 73 7.00 -9.38 35.95
N ALA A 74 7.40 -9.21 34.68
CA ALA A 74 6.91 -10.07 33.61
C ALA A 74 7.36 -11.50 33.88
N PRO A 75 6.42 -12.47 33.81
CA PRO A 75 6.77 -13.87 33.88
C PRO A 75 7.65 -14.26 32.68
N TYR A 76 8.52 -15.24 32.88
CA TYR A 76 9.30 -15.79 31.77
C TYR A 76 8.38 -16.61 30.86
N ALA A 77 8.77 -16.76 29.59
CA ALA A 77 7.95 -17.46 28.59
C ALA A 77 7.66 -18.94 28.93
N ASP A 78 8.43 -19.51 29.86
CA ASP A 78 8.32 -20.91 30.32
C ASP A 78 7.46 -21.06 31.60
N ASP A 79 7.00 -19.96 32.20
CA ASP A 79 6.11 -20.01 33.36
C ASP A 79 4.67 -20.38 32.91
N ASP A 80 4.05 -21.39 33.55
CA ASP A 80 2.63 -21.74 33.35
C ASP A 80 1.72 -20.69 34.00
N VAL A 81 1.69 -19.50 33.39
CA VAL A 81 0.87 -18.39 33.83
C VAL A 81 -0.54 -18.56 33.30
N TYR A 82 -1.53 -18.33 34.15
CA TYR A 82 -2.94 -18.42 33.78
C TYR A 82 -3.28 -17.65 32.49
N LEU A 83 -2.69 -16.46 32.31
CA LEU A 83 -2.89 -15.63 31.13
C LEU A 83 -2.32 -16.25 29.85
N THR A 84 -1.10 -16.79 29.87
CA THR A 84 -0.50 -17.42 28.69
C THR A 84 -1.27 -18.67 28.30
N ARG A 85 -1.71 -19.48 29.28
CA ARG A 85 -2.60 -20.64 29.06
C ARG A 85 -3.96 -20.24 28.50
N TRP A 86 -4.56 -19.17 29.02
CA TRP A 86 -5.83 -18.65 28.51
C TRP A 86 -5.70 -18.14 27.07
N ILE A 87 -4.63 -17.41 26.76
CA ILE A 87 -4.33 -16.97 25.39
C ILE A 87 -4.14 -18.18 24.47
N ALA A 88 -3.35 -19.17 24.90
CA ALA A 88 -3.07 -20.38 24.13
C ALA A 88 -4.35 -21.19 23.83
N MET A 89 -5.35 -21.18 24.73
CA MET A 89 -6.63 -21.86 24.52
C MET A 89 -7.42 -21.32 23.32
N TYR A 90 -7.29 -20.03 23.01
CA TYR A 90 -8.00 -19.38 21.91
C TYR A 90 -7.13 -19.13 20.68
N MET A 91 -5.81 -19.33 20.78
CA MET A 91 -4.91 -19.17 19.65
C MET A 91 -5.03 -20.36 18.67
N PRO A 92 -5.12 -20.10 17.35
CA PRO A 92 -5.02 -21.15 16.35
C PRO A 92 -3.68 -21.89 16.45
N SER A 93 -3.67 -23.19 16.15
CA SER A 93 -2.45 -24.00 16.18
C SER A 93 -1.40 -23.49 15.18
N ARG A 94 -0.13 -23.79 15.45
CA ARG A 94 0.97 -23.42 14.55
C ARG A 94 0.76 -23.94 13.12
N ASP A 95 0.23 -25.16 12.99
CA ASP A 95 -0.02 -25.79 11.69
C ASP A 95 -1.10 -25.07 10.88
N TYR A 96 -2.08 -24.45 11.56
CA TYR A 96 -3.07 -23.60 10.89
C TYR A 96 -2.38 -22.40 10.22
N TRP A 97 -1.48 -21.71 10.94
CA TRP A 97 -0.72 -20.59 10.40
C TRP A 97 0.22 -20.99 9.27
N LEU A 98 0.89 -22.14 9.38
CA LEU A 98 1.75 -22.65 8.31
C LEU A 98 0.97 -22.91 7.03
N ARG A 99 -0.21 -23.54 7.13
CA ARG A 99 -1.09 -23.80 5.97
C ARG A 99 -1.60 -22.50 5.35
N LEU A 100 -2.03 -21.56 6.18
CA LEU A 100 -2.53 -20.26 5.75
C LEU A 100 -1.43 -19.47 5.03
N ASN A 101 -0.23 -19.39 5.61
CA ASN A 101 0.91 -18.70 5.00
C ASN A 101 1.34 -19.36 3.69
N ALA A 102 1.35 -20.70 3.61
CA ALA A 102 1.64 -21.41 2.37
C ALA A 102 0.62 -21.09 1.26
N GLN A 103 -0.67 -21.05 1.61
CA GLN A 103 -1.73 -20.68 0.68
C GLN A 103 -1.57 -19.24 0.17
N TYR A 104 -1.34 -18.28 1.07
CA TYR A 104 -1.13 -16.88 0.67
C TYR A 104 0.14 -16.71 -0.17
N THR A 105 1.21 -17.44 0.16
CA THR A 105 2.45 -17.40 -0.63
C THR A 105 2.23 -17.87 -2.06
N ALA A 106 1.42 -18.92 -2.27
CA ALA A 106 1.06 -19.39 -3.60
C ALA A 106 0.26 -18.32 -4.37
N ILE A 107 -0.76 -17.73 -3.75
CA ILE A 107 -1.57 -16.67 -4.37
C ILE A 107 -0.70 -15.45 -4.74
N HIS A 108 0.20 -15.03 -3.86
CA HIS A 108 1.08 -13.91 -4.12
C HIS A 108 2.08 -14.20 -5.23
N LYS A 109 2.56 -15.44 -5.34
CA LYS A 109 3.39 -15.87 -6.45
C LYS A 109 2.65 -15.69 -7.76
N ASP A 110 1.43 -16.21 -7.88
CA ASP A 110 0.63 -16.12 -9.11
C ASP A 110 0.37 -14.65 -9.49
N MET A 111 -0.03 -13.82 -8.52
CA MET A 111 -0.23 -12.38 -8.76
C MET A 111 1.05 -11.66 -9.21
N SER A 112 2.20 -12.06 -8.68
CA SER A 112 3.49 -11.49 -9.07
C SER A 112 3.87 -11.88 -10.49
N GLU A 113 3.61 -13.12 -10.89
CA GLU A 113 3.85 -13.62 -12.25
C GLU A 113 2.96 -12.87 -13.25
N ASP A 114 1.68 -12.72 -12.96
CA ASP A 114 0.74 -11.94 -13.79
C ASP A 114 1.17 -10.48 -13.93
N THR A 115 1.62 -9.87 -12.83
CA THR A 115 2.10 -8.48 -12.84
C THR A 115 3.34 -8.34 -13.73
N VAL A 116 4.27 -9.31 -13.68
CA VAL A 116 5.45 -9.31 -14.53
C VAL A 116 5.07 -9.49 -16.01
N LEU A 117 4.11 -10.37 -16.31
CA LEU A 117 3.62 -10.58 -17.68
C LEU A 117 3.03 -9.31 -18.28
N VAL A 118 2.21 -8.59 -17.52
CA VAL A 118 1.60 -7.33 -17.98
C VAL A 118 2.64 -6.22 -18.09
N ASN A 119 3.53 -6.08 -17.10
CA ASN A 119 4.51 -5.00 -17.09
C ASN A 119 5.62 -5.17 -18.14
N SER A 120 5.97 -6.41 -18.49
CA SER A 120 6.98 -6.69 -19.53
C SER A 120 6.40 -6.70 -20.95
N ALA A 121 5.07 -6.67 -21.09
CA ALA A 121 4.42 -6.60 -22.38
C ALA A 121 4.74 -5.26 -23.06
N HIS A 122 5.40 -5.33 -24.21
CA HIS A 122 5.62 -4.19 -25.09
C HIS A 122 4.90 -4.44 -26.42
N ALA A 123 4.40 -3.37 -27.04
CA ALA A 123 3.88 -3.49 -28.40
C ALA A 123 5.01 -3.98 -29.32
N PRO A 124 4.74 -4.92 -30.24
CA PRO A 124 5.76 -5.35 -31.19
C PRO A 124 6.24 -4.13 -31.97
N ASN A 125 7.56 -3.99 -32.12
CA ASN A 125 8.13 -2.88 -32.89
C ASN A 125 7.84 -3.12 -34.39
N GLY A 126 6.70 -2.63 -34.85
CA GLY A 126 6.27 -2.70 -36.24
C GLY A 126 6.86 -1.56 -37.05
N LEU A 127 8.01 -1.80 -37.69
CA LEU A 127 8.56 -0.87 -38.69
C LEU A 127 7.71 -0.94 -39.96
N ARG A 128 6.96 0.13 -40.24
CA ARG A 128 6.18 0.26 -41.48
C ARG A 128 7.03 0.92 -42.54
N PHE A 129 7.65 0.12 -43.39
CA PHE A 129 8.35 0.64 -44.57
C PHE A 129 7.34 1.19 -45.58
N SER A 130 7.42 2.48 -45.86
CA SER A 130 6.66 3.12 -46.94
C SER A 130 7.61 3.41 -48.09
N TYR A 131 7.32 2.86 -49.28
CA TYR A 131 8.09 3.05 -50.53
C TYR A 131 9.61 2.76 -50.42
N PRO A 132 10.02 1.50 -50.17
CA PRO A 132 11.45 1.12 -50.16
C PRO A 132 12.14 1.34 -51.52
N GLN A 133 11.35 1.44 -52.59
CA GLN A 133 11.78 1.67 -53.97
C GLN A 133 12.42 3.05 -54.23
N SER A 134 12.17 4.07 -53.39
CA SER A 134 12.78 5.40 -53.55
C SER A 134 14.31 5.37 -53.36
N LEU A 135 14.82 4.43 -52.55
CA LEU A 135 16.26 4.21 -52.33
C LEU A 135 16.99 3.79 -53.62
N THR A 136 16.27 3.18 -54.55
CA THR A 136 16.81 2.72 -55.85
C THR A 136 16.51 3.69 -57.00
N GLN A 137 15.66 4.70 -56.77
CA GLN A 137 15.19 5.59 -57.81
C GLN A 137 16.13 6.80 -57.94
N ALA A 138 17.23 6.62 -58.69
CA ALA A 138 18.10 7.72 -59.11
C ALA A 138 17.84 8.05 -60.59
N SER A 139 17.63 9.34 -60.90
CA SER A 139 17.51 9.79 -62.29
C SER A 139 18.90 9.97 -62.90
N ALA A 140 19.17 9.27 -64.02
CA ALA A 140 20.45 9.36 -64.72
C ALA A 140 20.76 10.76 -65.26
N PHE A 141 19.76 11.62 -65.43
CA PHE A 141 19.89 12.93 -66.05
C PHE A 141 19.93 14.09 -65.06
N LEU A 142 19.70 13.84 -63.76
CA LEU A 142 19.62 14.88 -62.73
C LEU A 142 20.80 14.83 -61.74
N ASN A 143 21.77 13.94 -61.94
CA ASN A 143 22.91 13.75 -61.05
C ASN A 143 24.15 14.46 -61.62
N GLY A 144 24.67 15.45 -60.90
CA GLY A 144 25.95 16.08 -61.21
C GLY A 144 27.14 15.13 -61.00
N VAL A 145 28.27 15.43 -61.64
CA VAL A 145 29.54 14.70 -61.43
C VAL A 145 29.92 14.71 -59.95
N GLY A 146 30.07 13.52 -59.37
CA GLY A 146 30.41 13.33 -57.95
C GLY A 146 29.21 13.24 -56.98
N MET A 147 27.96 13.34 -57.45
CA MET A 147 26.79 13.28 -56.56
C MET A 147 26.23 11.86 -56.29
N ASN A 148 26.75 10.83 -56.98
CA ASN A 148 26.34 9.45 -56.70
C ASN A 148 26.99 8.94 -55.40
N VAL A 149 26.15 8.65 -54.41
CA VAL A 149 26.56 8.03 -53.15
C VAL A 149 26.38 6.50 -53.28
N ASP A 150 27.38 5.72 -52.87
CA ASP A 150 27.29 4.26 -52.86
C ASP A 150 26.34 3.79 -51.74
N MET A 151 25.16 3.32 -52.12
CA MET A 151 24.11 2.87 -51.19
C MET A 151 24.19 1.37 -50.86
N LYS A 152 25.20 0.62 -51.34
CA LYS A 152 25.30 -0.85 -51.18
C LYS A 152 25.29 -1.35 -49.74
N GLY A 153 25.67 -0.51 -48.77
CA GLY A 153 25.69 -0.83 -47.34
C GLY A 153 24.52 -0.26 -46.52
N VAL A 154 23.59 0.45 -47.15
CA VAL A 154 22.50 1.14 -46.44
C VAL A 154 21.32 0.20 -46.26
N VAL A 155 21.05 -0.18 -45.01
CA VAL A 155 19.87 -0.98 -44.65
C VAL A 155 18.73 -0.01 -44.31
N PRO A 156 17.54 -0.16 -44.92
CA PRO A 156 16.37 0.62 -44.51
C PRO A 156 16.07 0.32 -43.04
N LYS A 157 16.02 1.37 -42.22
CA LYS A 157 15.66 1.28 -40.80
C LYS A 157 14.16 1.11 -40.63
#